data_AF-A0AAP4DSP6-F1
#
_entry.id   AF-A0AAP4DSP6-F1
#
_cell.length_a   1.000
_cell.length_b   1.000
_cell.length_c   1.000
_cell.angle_alpha   90.00
_cell.angle_beta   90.00
_cell.angle_gamma   90.00
#
_symmetry.space_group_name_H-M   'P 1'
#
loop_
_entity.id
_entity.type
_entity.pdbx_description
1 polymer ?
#
loop_
_entity_poly.entity_id
_entity_poly.type
_entity_poly.pdbx_seq_one_letter_code
_entity_poly.pdbx_strand_id
1 'polypeptide(L)'
;MFRKEKRHKGRSTENYQIGIELFGESADKSELEILSLALQVIEQLGLNKTVFEIGSAKFFQRLCHLADGSTELLTELLLKKDLSGLNAFIEKNNFSKELRELLKEIFITNELSRLENLVTNTKDDVLISSFKQLKEFSEKLSMIKPIIIDLGMVPKMDYYTDLMFKAYSSAANQPILSGGRYDQLLSNFQEEAVAIGFCCHMDTILKALERQELEEDND
;
A
#
# COMPACT_ATOMS: atom_id res chain seq x y z
N MET A 1 -11.51 7.38 -17.02
CA MET A 1 -11.08 8.69 -16.49
C MET A 1 -10.07 9.33 -17.43
N PHE A 2 -10.03 10.65 -17.55
CA PHE A 2 -9.16 11.37 -18.49
C PHE A 2 -8.09 12.17 -17.75
N ARG A 3 -6.82 12.03 -18.15
CA ARG A 3 -5.69 12.78 -17.58
C ARG A 3 -4.74 13.25 -18.68
N LYS A 4 -4.18 14.45 -18.50
CA LYS A 4 -3.14 14.96 -19.41
C LYS A 4 -1.81 14.30 -19.08
N GLU A 5 -1.16 13.78 -20.11
CA GLU A 5 0.19 13.21 -20.03
C GLU A 5 1.15 13.92 -20.97
N LYS A 6 2.45 13.83 -20.66
CA LYS A 6 3.49 14.39 -21.54
C LYS A 6 3.47 13.66 -22.89
N ARG A 7 3.49 14.42 -23.99
CA ARG A 7 3.51 13.90 -25.37
C ARG A 7 4.74 13.03 -25.65
N HIS A 8 4.62 12.17 -26.66
CA HIS A 8 5.68 11.28 -27.16
C HIS A 8 6.22 10.28 -26.13
N LYS A 9 5.36 9.82 -25.23
CA LYS A 9 5.60 8.70 -24.32
C LYS A 9 4.40 7.75 -24.42
N GLY A 10 4.59 6.44 -24.26
CA GLY A 10 3.52 5.42 -24.31
C GLY A 10 2.53 5.47 -23.13
N ARG A 11 2.26 6.67 -22.60
CA ARG A 11 1.36 6.94 -21.49
C ARG A 11 -0.03 7.22 -22.02
N SER A 12 -1.04 6.53 -21.48
CA SER A 12 -2.43 6.69 -21.88
C SER A 12 -3.01 8.00 -21.30
N THR A 13 -3.78 8.72 -22.11
CA THR A 13 -4.54 9.91 -21.64
C THR A 13 -5.96 9.54 -21.22
N GLU A 14 -6.49 8.47 -21.80
CA GLU A 14 -7.72 7.79 -21.39
C GLU A 14 -7.33 6.60 -20.53
N ASN A 15 -7.86 6.53 -19.32
CA ASN A 15 -7.52 5.49 -18.34
C ASN A 15 -8.80 4.75 -17.96
N TYR A 16 -8.90 3.48 -18.32
CA TYR A 16 -10.05 2.65 -18.06
C TYR A 16 -9.93 1.99 -16.68
N GLN A 17 -11.00 2.09 -15.90
CA GLN A 17 -11.02 1.72 -14.49
C GLN A 17 -12.26 0.91 -14.19
N ILE A 18 -12.09 -0.17 -13.43
CA ILE A 18 -13.18 -0.93 -12.82
C ILE A 18 -12.92 -0.87 -11.32
N GLY A 19 -13.93 -0.54 -10.52
CA GLY A 19 -13.75 -0.41 -9.08
C GLY A 19 -15.06 -0.54 -8.34
N ILE A 20 -14.95 -0.65 -7.03
CA ILE A 20 -16.09 -0.71 -6.13
C ILE A 20 -15.84 0.20 -4.94
N GLU A 21 -16.93 0.64 -4.36
CA GLU A 21 -16.99 1.53 -3.21
C GLU A 21 -17.97 0.95 -2.20
N LEU A 22 -17.60 0.94 -0.93
CA LEU A 22 -18.42 0.48 0.18
C LEU A 22 -18.48 1.60 1.23
N PHE A 23 -19.70 2.03 1.54
CA PHE A 23 -20.00 3.13 2.44
C PHE A 23 -20.95 2.71 3.55
N GLY A 24 -20.72 3.18 4.78
CA GLY A 24 -21.71 3.14 5.87
C GLY A 24 -21.86 1.80 6.60
N GLU A 25 -21.01 0.82 6.32
CA GLU A 25 -20.98 -0.46 7.05
C GLU A 25 -19.92 -0.42 8.17
N SER A 26 -19.97 -1.39 9.10
CA SER A 26 -18.97 -1.48 10.18
C SER A 26 -17.53 -1.61 9.66
N ALA A 27 -16.58 -0.95 10.33
CA ALA A 27 -15.18 -0.85 9.89
C ALA A 27 -14.53 -2.21 9.61
N ASP A 28 -14.53 -3.11 10.61
CA ASP A 28 -13.84 -4.41 10.50
C ASP A 28 -14.43 -5.30 9.40
N LYS A 29 -15.77 -5.27 9.26
CA LYS A 29 -16.47 -6.02 8.21
C LYS A 29 -16.13 -5.46 6.83
N SER A 30 -16.16 -4.13 6.69
CA SER A 30 -15.87 -3.45 5.44
C SER A 30 -14.45 -3.70 4.96
N GLU A 31 -13.47 -3.61 5.86
CA GLU A 31 -12.06 -3.85 5.56
C GLU A 31 -11.82 -5.29 5.08
N LEU A 32 -12.37 -6.30 5.78
CA LEU A 32 -12.24 -7.69 5.37
C LEU A 32 -12.98 -8.01 4.07
N GLU A 33 -14.19 -7.47 3.88
CA GLU A 33 -14.99 -7.70 2.68
C GLU A 33 -14.29 -7.14 1.43
N ILE A 34 -13.80 -5.90 1.51
CA ILE A 34 -13.11 -5.26 0.40
C ILE A 34 -11.78 -5.94 0.09
N LEU A 35 -10.98 -6.30 1.10
CA LEU A 35 -9.74 -7.03 0.86
C LEU A 35 -10.01 -8.40 0.23
N SER A 36 -11.02 -9.13 0.73
CA SER A 36 -11.40 -10.44 0.18
C SER A 36 -11.85 -10.35 -1.27
N LEU A 37 -12.65 -9.34 -1.60
CA LEU A 37 -13.13 -9.12 -2.96
C LEU A 37 -12.02 -8.65 -3.89
N ALA A 38 -11.09 -7.81 -3.41
CA ALA A 38 -9.91 -7.41 -4.19
C ALA A 38 -9.05 -8.62 -4.58
N LEU A 39 -8.84 -9.56 -3.66
CA LEU A 39 -8.12 -10.81 -3.94
C LEU A 39 -8.87 -11.68 -4.95
N GLN A 40 -10.18 -11.86 -4.79
CA GLN A 40 -11.01 -12.60 -5.75
C GLN A 40 -10.94 -11.99 -7.15
N VAL A 41 -10.98 -10.66 -7.25
CA VAL A 41 -10.83 -9.96 -8.53
C VAL A 41 -9.49 -10.27 -9.17
N ILE A 42 -8.39 -10.24 -8.41
CA ILE A 42 -7.04 -10.55 -8.91
C ILE A 42 -6.98 -11.96 -9.51
N GLU A 43 -7.60 -12.95 -8.87
CA GLU A 43 -7.66 -14.33 -9.37
C GLU A 43 -8.47 -14.47 -10.67
N GLN A 44 -9.34 -13.51 -11.00
CA GLN A 44 -10.06 -13.47 -12.28
C GLN A 44 -9.32 -12.72 -13.40
N LEU A 45 -8.18 -12.07 -13.11
CA LEU A 45 -7.48 -11.24 -14.10
C LEU A 45 -6.64 -12.03 -15.11
N GLY A 46 -6.38 -13.33 -14.87
CA GLY A 46 -5.54 -14.16 -15.75
C GLY A 46 -4.03 -13.86 -15.69
N LEU A 47 -3.57 -13.18 -14.62
CA LEU A 47 -2.16 -12.83 -14.43
C LEU A 47 -1.45 -13.84 -13.53
N ASN A 48 -0.34 -14.41 -13.99
CA ASN A 48 0.33 -15.53 -13.34
C ASN A 48 1.06 -15.14 -12.04
N LYS A 49 1.91 -14.13 -12.11
CA LYS A 49 2.77 -13.70 -11.00
C LYS A 49 2.31 -12.34 -10.48
N THR A 50 1.48 -12.39 -9.45
CA THR A 50 0.95 -11.19 -8.79
C THR A 50 1.28 -11.17 -7.30
N VAL A 51 1.56 -9.98 -6.79
CA VAL A 51 1.75 -9.71 -5.37
C VAL A 51 0.68 -8.75 -4.87
N PHE A 52 0.25 -8.93 -3.62
CA PHE A 52 -0.73 -8.08 -2.96
C PHE A 52 -0.13 -7.51 -1.68
N GLU A 53 0.00 -6.19 -1.62
CA GLU A 53 0.62 -5.45 -0.54
C GLU A 53 -0.45 -4.69 0.25
N ILE A 54 -0.37 -4.75 1.59
CA ILE A 54 -1.17 -3.95 2.51
C ILE A 54 -0.27 -3.06 3.38
N GLY A 55 -0.79 -1.91 3.79
CA GLY A 55 -0.13 -0.94 4.65
C GLY A 55 -1.14 -0.15 5.48
N SER A 56 -0.65 0.67 6.41
CA SER A 56 -1.47 1.49 7.31
C SER A 56 -1.01 2.95 7.28
N ALA A 57 -1.93 3.85 6.96
CA ALA A 57 -1.69 5.29 7.00
C ALA A 57 -1.44 5.77 8.44
N LYS A 58 -2.09 5.17 9.44
CA LYS A 58 -1.79 5.45 10.86
C LYS A 58 -0.38 5.05 11.25
N PHE A 59 0.09 3.87 10.81
CA PHE A 59 1.48 3.45 11.01
C PHE A 59 2.45 4.47 10.38
N PHE A 60 2.21 4.84 9.13
CA PHE A 60 3.02 5.82 8.40
C PHE A 60 3.04 7.19 9.09
N GLN A 61 1.88 7.71 9.49
CA GLN A 61 1.76 9.00 10.18
C GLN A 61 2.48 8.97 11.54
N ARG A 62 2.33 7.88 12.30
CA ARG A 62 3.04 7.71 13.57
C ARG A 62 4.54 7.63 13.36
N LEU A 63 4.99 6.90 12.34
CA LEU A 63 6.41 6.82 11.98
C LEU A 63 6.97 8.21 11.63
N CYS A 64 6.25 9.01 10.84
CA CYS A 64 6.64 10.39 10.54
C CYS A 64 6.73 11.26 11.79
N HIS A 65 5.78 11.12 12.72
CA HIS A 65 5.80 11.84 13.99
C HIS A 65 7.02 11.48 14.85
N LEU A 66 7.35 10.18 14.94
CA LEU A 66 8.53 9.69 15.67
C LEU A 66 9.84 10.10 14.98
N ALA A 67 9.82 10.27 13.66
CA ALA A 67 10.92 10.76 12.84
C ALA A 67 10.99 12.31 12.83
N ASP A 68 10.93 12.93 14.00
CA ASP A 68 11.02 14.39 14.20
C ASP A 68 9.92 15.20 13.47
N GLY A 69 8.77 14.57 13.16
CA GLY A 69 7.71 15.22 12.39
C GLY A 69 8.08 15.56 10.94
N SER A 70 9.18 15.01 10.42
CA SER A 70 9.72 15.29 9.08
C SER A 70 8.94 14.55 7.97
N THR A 71 7.61 14.69 7.93
CA THR A 71 6.72 13.96 7.03
C THR A 71 7.09 14.17 5.56
N GLU A 72 7.31 15.41 5.12
CA GLU A 72 7.63 15.71 3.71
C GLU A 72 8.91 15.00 3.25
N LEU A 73 9.97 15.11 4.06
CA LEU A 73 11.25 14.46 3.77
C LEU A 73 11.13 12.93 3.81
N LEU A 74 10.51 12.37 4.85
CA LEU A 74 10.37 10.91 4.97
C LEU A 74 9.49 10.34 3.84
N THR A 75 8.46 11.07 3.42
CA THR A 75 7.64 10.74 2.23
C THR A 75 8.50 10.64 0.99
N GLU A 76 9.35 11.64 0.72
CA GLU A 76 10.22 11.64 -0.46
C GLU A 76 11.22 10.47 -0.42
N LEU A 77 11.82 10.22 0.75
CA LEU A 77 12.74 9.11 0.97
C LEU A 77 12.08 7.77 0.69
N LEU A 78 10.88 7.52 1.24
CA LEU A 78 10.14 6.28 1.05
C LEU A 78 9.69 6.08 -0.40
N LEU A 79 9.15 7.12 -1.04
CA LEU A 79 8.71 7.05 -2.45
C LEU A 79 9.85 6.73 -3.41
N LYS A 80 11.05 7.25 -3.15
CA LYS A 80 12.25 7.00 -3.98
C LYS A 80 13.04 5.78 -3.52
N LYS A 81 12.68 5.18 -2.38
CA LYS A 81 13.52 4.22 -1.63
C LYS A 81 14.98 4.71 -1.54
N ASP A 82 15.16 5.98 -1.19
CA ASP A 82 16.48 6.61 -1.10
C ASP A 82 17.20 6.21 0.19
N LEU A 83 17.91 5.08 0.15
CA LEU A 83 18.67 4.54 1.28
C LEU A 83 19.83 5.46 1.70
N SER A 84 20.42 6.19 0.76
CA SER A 84 21.51 7.12 1.05
C SER A 84 20.99 8.34 1.81
N GLY A 85 19.92 8.95 1.30
CA GLY A 85 19.20 10.04 1.95
C GLY A 85 18.65 9.64 3.32
N LEU A 86 18.15 8.40 3.46
CA LEU A 86 17.69 7.86 4.74
C LEU A 86 18.82 7.77 5.77
N ASN A 87 20.01 7.28 5.38
CA ASN A 87 21.14 7.22 6.30
C ASN A 87 21.56 8.63 6.76
N ALA A 88 21.65 9.59 5.83
CA ALA A 88 21.95 10.97 6.17
C ALA A 88 20.89 11.59 7.09
N PHE A 89 19.61 11.28 6.85
CA PHE A 89 18.50 11.71 7.70
C PHE A 89 18.58 11.11 9.12
N ILE A 90 18.94 9.83 9.24
CA ILE A 90 19.15 9.17 10.52
C ILE A 90 20.36 9.74 11.26
N GLU A 91 21.47 10.04 10.57
CA GLU A 91 22.69 10.60 11.19
C GLU A 91 22.50 12.03 11.70
N LYS A 92 21.68 12.82 11.01
CA LYS A 92 21.36 14.20 11.41
C LYS A 92 20.49 14.26 12.68
N ASN A 93 19.75 13.19 12.98
CA ASN A 93 18.76 13.16 14.06
C ASN A 93 19.16 12.20 15.19
N ASN A 94 18.79 12.54 16.42
CA ASN A 94 19.09 11.72 17.60
C ASN A 94 18.00 10.68 17.87
N PHE A 95 17.70 9.82 16.90
CA PHE A 95 16.68 8.77 17.04
C PHE A 95 17.12 7.66 18.01
N SER A 96 16.14 7.00 18.65
CA SER A 96 16.40 5.77 19.42
C SER A 96 17.02 4.69 18.53
N LYS A 97 17.65 3.69 19.14
CA LYS A 97 18.26 2.59 18.38
C LYS A 97 17.18 1.83 17.60
N GLU A 98 16.05 1.60 18.26
CA GLU A 98 14.92 0.82 17.77
C GLU A 98 14.24 1.50 16.59
N LEU A 99 14.04 2.82 16.64
CA LEU A 99 13.48 3.59 15.52
C LEU A 99 14.44 3.62 14.33
N ARG A 100 15.76 3.73 14.56
CA ARG A 100 16.76 3.68 13.49
C ARG A 100 16.76 2.35 12.76
N GLU A 101 16.70 1.25 13.50
CA GLU A 101 16.62 -0.09 12.93
C GLU A 101 15.31 -0.26 12.14
N LEU A 102 14.17 0.14 12.71
CA LEU A 102 12.88 0.08 12.02
C LEU A 102 12.91 0.89 10.70
N LEU A 103 13.36 2.14 10.73
CA LEU A 103 13.42 3.01 9.54
C LEU A 103 14.27 2.39 8.42
N LYS A 104 15.42 1.81 8.74
CA LYS A 104 16.27 1.16 7.73
C LYS A 104 15.62 -0.07 7.14
N GLU A 105 14.90 -0.83 7.97
CA GLU A 105 14.41 -2.14 7.58
C GLU A 105 13.13 -2.09 6.73
N ILE A 106 12.18 -1.22 7.07
CA ILE A 106 10.91 -1.10 6.33
C ILE A 106 11.09 -0.67 4.87
N PHE A 107 12.27 -0.15 4.50
CA PHE A 107 12.57 0.23 3.12
C PHE A 107 12.83 -0.99 2.22
N ILE A 108 13.28 -2.11 2.80
CA ILE A 108 13.91 -3.22 2.07
C ILE A 108 13.30 -4.59 2.33
N THR A 109 12.53 -4.77 3.41
CA THR A 109 11.95 -6.08 3.74
C THR A 109 10.47 -6.01 4.09
N ASN A 110 9.80 -7.11 3.80
CA ASN A 110 8.42 -7.40 4.17
C ASN A 110 8.31 -8.69 5.00
N GLU A 111 9.45 -9.19 5.51
CA GLU A 111 9.50 -10.41 6.32
C GLU A 111 8.78 -10.21 7.66
N LEU A 112 7.63 -10.88 7.82
CA LEU A 112 6.71 -10.66 8.94
C LEU A 112 7.37 -10.79 10.32
N SER A 113 8.16 -11.85 10.54
CA SER A 113 8.89 -12.11 11.80
C SER A 113 9.87 -11.00 12.15
N ARG A 114 10.60 -10.51 11.16
CA ARG A 114 11.58 -9.43 11.33
C ARG A 114 10.88 -8.10 11.63
N LEU A 115 9.83 -7.78 10.88
CA LEU A 115 9.04 -6.57 11.10
C LEU A 115 8.35 -6.57 12.46
N GLU A 116 7.79 -7.70 12.90
CA GLU A 116 7.14 -7.82 14.20
C GLU A 116 8.10 -7.51 15.36
N ASN A 117 9.31 -8.07 15.30
CA ASN A 117 10.35 -7.80 16.31
C ASN A 117 10.75 -6.32 16.33
N LEU A 118 10.95 -5.71 15.16
CA LEU A 118 11.35 -4.30 15.09
C LEU A 118 10.25 -3.37 15.60
N VAL A 119 9.00 -3.62 15.21
CA VAL A 119 7.85 -2.81 15.65
C VAL A 119 7.66 -2.95 17.16
N THR A 120 7.68 -4.16 17.71
CA THR A 120 7.51 -4.38 19.16
C THR A 120 8.65 -3.78 19.98
N ASN A 121 9.89 -3.79 19.48
CA ASN A 121 11.04 -3.17 20.13
C ASN A 121 10.90 -1.65 20.29
N THR A 122 10.17 -0.97 19.39
CA THR A 122 9.91 0.48 19.55
C THR A 122 9.13 0.82 20.82
N LYS A 123 8.36 -0.14 21.37
CA LYS A 123 7.42 0.05 22.49
C LYS A 123 6.41 1.17 22.23
N ASP A 124 6.13 1.46 20.96
CA ASP A 124 5.16 2.45 20.55
C ASP A 124 3.79 1.80 20.33
N ASP A 125 2.81 2.14 21.17
CA ASP A 125 1.49 1.52 21.14
C ASP A 125 0.78 1.69 19.79
N VAL A 126 0.97 2.83 19.13
CA VAL A 126 0.31 3.13 17.84
C VAL A 126 0.95 2.30 16.72
N LEU A 127 2.28 2.21 16.66
CA LEU A 127 2.96 1.34 15.69
C LEU A 127 2.60 -0.13 15.91
N ILE A 128 2.61 -0.60 17.16
CA ILE A 128 2.28 -1.98 17.52
C ILE A 128 0.84 -2.31 17.18
N SER A 129 -0.11 -1.44 17.53
CA SER A 129 -1.53 -1.64 17.23
C SER A 129 -1.79 -1.69 15.73
N SER A 130 -1.20 -0.77 14.96
CA SER A 130 -1.38 -0.71 13.50
C SER A 130 -0.78 -1.95 12.82
N PHE A 131 0.41 -2.38 13.26
CA PHE A 131 1.03 -3.60 12.74
C PHE A 131 0.20 -4.85 13.06
N LYS A 132 -0.34 -4.96 14.29
CA LYS A 132 -1.21 -6.09 14.67
C LYS A 132 -2.44 -6.22 13.78
N GLN A 133 -3.07 -5.09 13.43
CA GLN A 133 -4.22 -5.08 12.51
C GLN A 133 -3.82 -5.61 11.12
N LEU A 134 -2.69 -5.14 10.57
CA LEU A 134 -2.18 -5.65 9.28
C LEU A 134 -1.83 -7.14 9.35
N LYS A 135 -1.23 -7.60 10.46
CA LYS A 135 -0.92 -9.01 10.69
C LYS A 135 -2.20 -9.86 10.75
N GLU A 136 -3.25 -9.39 11.41
CA GLU A 136 -4.54 -10.08 11.45
C GLU A 136 -5.16 -10.23 10.05
N PHE A 137 -5.09 -9.19 9.21
CA PHE A 137 -5.50 -9.30 7.80
C PHE A 137 -4.67 -10.31 7.03
N SER A 138 -3.34 -10.27 7.21
CA SER A 138 -2.43 -11.22 6.57
C SER A 138 -2.78 -12.66 6.96
N GLU A 139 -3.08 -12.93 8.22
CA GLU A 139 -3.45 -14.26 8.72
C GLU A 139 -4.80 -14.72 8.16
N LYS A 140 -5.84 -13.87 8.26
CA LYS A 140 -7.20 -14.20 7.80
C LYS A 140 -7.29 -14.44 6.30
N LEU A 141 -6.49 -13.73 5.50
CA LEU A 141 -6.55 -13.77 4.03
C LEU A 141 -5.48 -14.68 3.41
N SER A 142 -4.52 -15.19 4.20
CA SER A 142 -3.42 -16.05 3.75
C SER A 142 -3.87 -17.29 2.96
N MET A 143 -5.06 -17.80 3.26
CA MET A 143 -5.65 -18.97 2.59
C MET A 143 -6.13 -18.66 1.16
N ILE A 144 -6.42 -17.39 0.86
CA ILE A 144 -6.80 -16.93 -0.48
C ILE A 144 -5.53 -16.64 -1.29
N LYS A 145 -4.64 -15.82 -0.71
CA LYS A 145 -3.38 -15.42 -1.33
C LYS A 145 -2.39 -14.99 -0.25
N PRO A 146 -1.08 -15.30 -0.39
CA PRO A 146 -0.07 -14.73 0.49
C PRO A 146 -0.10 -13.19 0.44
N ILE A 147 -0.23 -12.57 1.61
CA ILE A 147 -0.27 -11.12 1.76
C ILE A 147 1.10 -10.59 2.15
N ILE A 148 1.51 -9.50 1.51
CA ILE A 148 2.75 -8.79 1.83
C ILE A 148 2.39 -7.57 2.68
N ILE A 149 3.04 -7.40 3.83
CA ILE A 149 2.91 -6.20 4.65
C ILE A 149 4.03 -5.23 4.27
N ASP A 150 3.67 -4.07 3.74
CA ASP A 150 4.61 -2.98 3.42
C ASP A 150 4.43 -1.82 4.41
N LEU A 151 5.29 -1.79 5.43
CA LEU A 151 5.35 -0.71 6.42
C LEU A 151 6.04 0.56 5.86
N GLY A 152 6.69 0.46 4.71
CA GLY A 152 7.22 1.59 3.94
C GLY A 152 6.21 2.17 2.94
N MET A 153 4.98 1.66 2.90
CA MET A 153 3.97 2.15 1.98
C MET A 153 3.60 3.59 2.30
N VAL A 154 3.72 4.47 1.29
CA VAL A 154 3.30 5.86 1.38
C VAL A 154 1.85 6.00 0.90
N PRO A 155 0.96 6.65 1.68
CA PRO A 155 -0.40 6.95 1.27
C PRO A 155 -0.42 7.71 -0.06
N LYS A 156 -1.22 7.23 -1.01
CA LYS A 156 -1.32 7.87 -2.34
C LYS A 156 -2.00 9.24 -2.27
N MET A 157 -2.83 9.45 -1.25
CA MET A 157 -3.63 10.65 -1.03
C MET A 157 -3.65 10.97 0.46
N ASP A 158 -3.62 12.25 0.81
CA ASP A 158 -3.57 12.70 2.21
C ASP A 158 -4.85 12.38 3.00
N TYR A 159 -5.94 12.01 2.32
CA TYR A 159 -7.22 11.68 2.92
C TYR A 159 -7.37 10.21 3.35
N TYR A 160 -6.37 9.35 3.13
CA TYR A 160 -6.44 7.96 3.60
C TYR A 160 -6.48 7.92 5.13
N THR A 161 -7.51 7.24 5.67
CA THR A 161 -7.77 7.14 7.11
C THR A 161 -6.86 6.11 7.77
N ASP A 162 -6.70 4.92 7.17
CA ASP A 162 -5.86 3.87 7.73
C ASP A 162 -5.42 2.84 6.68
N LEU A 163 -6.18 1.74 6.51
CA LEU A 163 -5.84 0.64 5.61
C LEU A 163 -5.64 1.14 4.17
N MET A 164 -4.53 0.74 3.57
CA MET A 164 -4.22 0.98 2.16
C MET A 164 -3.62 -0.27 1.56
N PHE A 165 -3.87 -0.51 0.27
CA PHE A 165 -3.39 -1.71 -0.40
C PHE A 165 -3.19 -1.51 -1.89
N LYS A 166 -2.27 -2.29 -2.45
CA LYS A 166 -1.92 -2.30 -3.87
C LYS A 166 -1.64 -3.72 -4.32
N ALA A 167 -1.90 -3.98 -5.59
CA ALA A 167 -1.48 -5.23 -6.23
C ALA A 167 -0.62 -4.91 -7.46
N TYR A 168 0.39 -5.75 -7.70
CA TYR A 168 1.29 -5.64 -8.82
C TYR A 168 1.37 -6.97 -9.57
N SER A 169 1.67 -6.88 -10.86
CA SER A 169 2.04 -8.02 -11.70
C SER A 169 3.51 -7.91 -12.08
N SER A 170 4.22 -9.03 -12.19
CA SER A 170 5.60 -9.04 -12.68
C SER A 170 5.73 -8.49 -14.11
N ALA A 171 4.64 -8.52 -14.88
CA ALA A 171 4.59 -8.02 -16.25
C ALA A 171 4.26 -6.52 -16.35
N ALA A 172 4.08 -5.80 -15.23
CA ALA A 172 3.73 -4.39 -15.22
C ALA A 172 4.55 -3.54 -14.23
N ASN A 173 4.82 -2.28 -14.62
CA ASN A 173 5.54 -1.29 -13.82
C ASN A 173 4.61 -0.37 -13.00
N GLN A 174 3.30 -0.55 -13.11
CA GLN A 174 2.28 0.20 -12.38
C GLN A 174 1.41 -0.80 -11.62
N PRO A 175 0.78 -0.41 -10.51
CA PRO A 175 -0.13 -1.29 -9.80
C PRO A 175 -1.31 -1.66 -10.70
N ILE A 176 -1.67 -2.94 -10.73
CA ILE A 176 -2.87 -3.44 -11.42
C ILE A 176 -4.15 -3.12 -10.63
N LEU A 177 -4.03 -2.99 -9.31
CA LEU A 177 -5.12 -2.63 -8.40
C LEU A 177 -4.58 -1.74 -7.29
N SER A 178 -5.35 -0.73 -6.88
CA SER A 178 -5.05 0.04 -5.66
C SER A 178 -6.33 0.45 -4.94
N GLY A 179 -6.30 0.44 -3.61
CA GLY A 179 -7.45 0.78 -2.78
C GLY A 179 -7.06 1.11 -1.35
N GLY A 180 -8.07 1.31 -0.52
CA GLY A 180 -7.92 1.57 0.91
C GLY A 180 -9.10 2.35 1.48
N ARG A 181 -9.01 2.72 2.75
CA ARG A 181 -10.06 3.38 3.52
C ARG A 181 -9.86 4.90 3.61
N TYR A 182 -10.90 5.67 3.37
CA TYR A 182 -10.90 7.14 3.25
C TYR A 182 -12.19 7.77 3.78
N ASP A 183 -12.49 7.53 5.05
CA ASP A 183 -13.63 8.11 5.77
C ASP A 183 -13.64 9.64 5.65
N GLN A 184 -12.45 10.27 5.62
CA GLN A 184 -12.28 11.72 5.52
C GLN A 184 -12.80 12.31 4.20
N LEU A 185 -12.96 11.50 3.15
CA LEU A 185 -13.55 11.99 1.90
C LEU A 185 -15.06 12.23 2.07
N LEU A 186 -15.76 11.35 2.79
CA LEU A 186 -17.20 11.45 3.03
C LEU A 186 -17.57 12.66 3.89
N SER A 187 -16.72 13.04 4.85
CA SER A 187 -16.97 14.19 5.72
C SER A 187 -17.07 15.53 5.00
N ASN A 188 -16.63 15.61 3.73
CA ASN A 188 -16.83 16.80 2.89
C ASN A 188 -18.27 16.94 2.37
N PHE A 189 -19.08 15.88 2.42
CA PHE A 189 -20.42 15.83 1.82
C PHE A 189 -21.52 15.47 2.83
N GLN A 190 -21.22 14.61 3.82
CA GLN A 190 -22.17 14.07 4.80
C GLN A 190 -21.49 13.85 6.17
N GLU A 191 -22.19 13.21 7.11
CA GLU A 191 -21.62 12.80 8.39
C GLU A 191 -20.51 11.75 8.21
N GLU A 192 -19.68 11.61 9.25
CA GLU A 192 -18.60 10.62 9.27
C GLU A 192 -19.16 9.20 9.14
N ALA A 193 -18.68 8.48 8.14
CA ALA A 193 -18.99 7.07 7.93
C ALA A 193 -17.77 6.37 7.33
N VAL A 194 -17.71 5.04 7.52
CA VAL A 194 -16.67 4.21 6.91
C VAL A 194 -16.80 4.30 5.39
N ALA A 195 -15.70 4.63 4.71
CA ALA A 195 -15.58 4.65 3.26
C ALA A 195 -14.36 3.86 2.84
N ILE A 196 -14.54 2.80 2.06
CA ILE A 196 -13.44 1.98 1.57
C ILE A 196 -13.77 1.44 0.18
N GLY A 197 -12.75 1.33 -0.66
CA GLY A 197 -12.91 0.83 -2.01
C GLY A 197 -11.58 0.52 -2.67
N PHE A 198 -11.66 0.03 -3.90
CA PHE A 198 -10.50 -0.14 -4.76
C PHE A 198 -10.83 0.11 -6.21
N CYS A 199 -9.77 0.28 -6.99
CA CYS A 199 -9.83 0.42 -8.43
C CYS A 199 -8.78 -0.48 -9.10
N CYS A 200 -9.21 -1.21 -10.12
CA CYS A 200 -8.41 -1.92 -11.10
C CYS A 200 -8.01 -0.96 -12.23
N HIS A 201 -6.75 -1.01 -12.65
CA HIS A 201 -6.20 -0.20 -13.73
C HIS A 201 -6.16 -1.04 -15.01
N MET A 202 -7.24 -1.01 -15.80
CA MET A 202 -7.43 -1.94 -16.91
C MET A 202 -6.36 -1.79 -18.00
N ASP A 203 -5.91 -0.56 -18.28
CA ASP A 203 -4.78 -0.33 -19.21
C ASP A 203 -3.49 -1.03 -18.77
N THR A 204 -3.26 -1.12 -17.46
CA THR A 204 -2.08 -1.78 -16.90
C THR A 204 -2.25 -3.30 -16.93
N ILE A 205 -3.45 -3.78 -16.63
CA ILE A 205 -3.80 -5.20 -16.66
C ILE A 205 -3.67 -5.77 -18.08
N LEU A 206 -4.25 -5.09 -19.08
CA LEU A 206 -4.18 -5.54 -20.48
C LEU A 206 -2.73 -5.55 -21.00
N LYS A 207 -1.95 -4.50 -20.72
CA LYS A 207 -0.52 -4.47 -21.06
C LYS A 207 0.28 -5.58 -20.37
N ALA A 208 -0.10 -5.95 -19.15
CA ALA A 208 0.54 -7.03 -18.42
C ALA A 208 0.22 -8.40 -19.05
N LEU A 209 -1.03 -8.62 -19.47
CA LEU A 209 -1.45 -9.84 -20.16
C LEU A 209 -0.73 -10.02 -21.51
N GLU A 210 -0.68 -8.98 -22.34
CA GLU A 210 0.05 -9.01 -23.62
C GLU A 210 1.52 -9.34 -23.44
N ARG A 211 2.18 -8.77 -22.42
CA ARG A 211 3.59 -9.04 -22.14
C ARG A 211 3.82 -10.45 -21.59
N GLN A 212 2.90 -10.94 -20.75
CA GLN A 212 2.98 -12.28 -20.18
C GLN A 212 2.91 -13.35 -21.28
N GLU A 213 2.00 -13.21 -22.25
CA GLU A 213 1.86 -14.14 -23.39
C GLU A 213 3.17 -14.26 -24.19
N LEU A 214 3.85 -13.13 -24.42
CA LEU A 214 5.16 -13.11 -25.09
C LEU A 214 6.28 -13.77 -24.28
N GLU A 215 6.22 -13.73 -22.94
CA GLU A 215 7.20 -14.38 -22.08
C GLU A 215 6.99 -15.91 -22.07
N GLU A 216 5.74 -16.38 -22.16
CA GLU A 216 5.38 -17.80 -22.25
C GLU A 216 5.76 -18.43 -23.60
N ASP A 217 5.63 -17.70 -24.71
CA ASP A 217 6.00 -18.19 -26.05
C ASP A 217 7.52 -18.34 -26.26
N ASN A 218 8.34 -17.74 -25.40
CA ASN A 218 9.81 -17.75 -25.50
C ASN A 218 10.50 -18.78 -24.59
N ASP A 219 9.75 -19.46 -23.70
CA ASP A 219 10.22 -20.52 -22.79
C ASP A 219 9.92 -21.93 -23.34
#